data_AF-A0A0M0G4M5-F1
#
_entry.id   AF-A0A0M0G4M5-F1
#
_cell.length_a   1.000
_cell.length_b   1.000
_cell.length_c   1.000
_cell.angle_alpha   90.00
_cell.angle_beta   90.00
_cell.angle_gamma   90.00
#
_symmetry.space_group_name_H-M   'P 1'
#
loop_
_entity.id
_entity.type
_entity.pdbx_description
1 polymer ?
#
loop_
_entity_poly.entity_id
_entity_poly.type
_entity_poly.pdbx_seq_one_letter_code
_entity_poly.pdbx_strand_id
1 'polypeptide(L)'
;MKKLATGLVLILSSAILYGLTLITAAIYSTVLSQEGFGWDSRYGLFGTAFWKVGIVPAILSIILAVVGIGLIGSSLYRKKS
;
A
#
# COMPACT_ATOMS: atom_id res chain seq x y z
N MET A 1 -7.99 -24.82 -0.86
CA MET A 1 -6.68 -24.71 -0.19
C MET A 1 -5.75 -23.75 -0.92
N LYS A 2 -5.30 -24.05 -2.15
CA LYS A 2 -4.34 -23.20 -2.91
C LYS A 2 -4.79 -21.73 -3.05
N LYS A 3 -6.03 -21.48 -3.49
CA LYS A 3 -6.59 -20.11 -3.63
C LYS A 3 -6.62 -19.31 -2.33
N LEU A 4 -6.92 -19.98 -1.20
CA LEU A 4 -6.98 -19.36 0.11
C LEU A 4 -5.58 -18.95 0.59
N ALA A 5 -4.59 -19.85 0.45
CA ALA A 5 -3.20 -19.54 0.78
C ALA A 5 -2.65 -18.39 -0.09
N THR A 6 -2.90 -18.43 -1.40
CA THR A 6 -2.51 -17.33 -2.31
C THR A 6 -3.18 -16.01 -1.92
N GLY A 7 -4.47 -16.04 -1.60
CA GLY A 7 -5.19 -14.84 -1.15
C GLY A 7 -4.62 -14.26 0.14
N LEU A 8 -4.30 -15.09 1.14
CA LEU A 8 -3.68 -14.65 2.39
C LEU A 8 -2.28 -14.04 2.16
N VAL A 9 -1.47 -14.66 1.29
CA VAL A 9 -0.15 -14.12 0.94
C VAL A 9 -0.30 -12.76 0.27
N LEU A 10 -1.24 -12.58 -0.66
CA LEU A 10 -1.48 -11.29 -1.31
C LEU A 10 -1.91 -10.20 -0.32
N ILE A 11 -2.76 -10.54 0.66
CA ILE A 11 -3.16 -9.61 1.72
C ILE A 11 -1.95 -9.23 2.58
N LEU A 12 -1.15 -10.20 3.01
CA LEU A 12 0.03 -9.94 3.81
C LEU A 12 1.03 -9.06 3.04
N SER A 13 1.31 -9.40 1.77
CA SER A 13 2.16 -8.61 0.90
C SER A 13 1.63 -7.20 0.68
N SER A 14 0.32 -7.03 0.53
CA SER A 14 -0.29 -5.70 0.41
C SER A 14 -0.08 -4.84 1.66
N ALA A 15 -0.27 -5.43 2.84
CA ALA A 15 -0.10 -4.72 4.12
C ALA A 15 1.36 -4.31 4.32
N ILE A 16 2.31 -5.21 4.02
CA ILE A 16 3.74 -4.92 4.07
C ILE A 16 4.09 -3.80 3.08
N LEU A 17 3.64 -3.90 1.83
CA LEU A 17 3.93 -2.89 0.81
C LEU A 17 3.37 -1.52 1.19
N TYR A 18 2.15 -1.46 1.70
CA TYR A 18 1.55 -0.22 2.19
C TYR A 18 2.31 0.36 3.38
N GLY A 19 2.68 -0.48 4.36
CA GLY A 19 3.49 -0.06 5.50
C GLY A 19 4.85 0.50 5.09
N LEU A 20 5.56 -0.19 4.19
CA LEU A 20 6.82 0.29 3.63
C LEU A 20 6.64 1.62 2.91
N THR A 21 5.54 1.78 2.16
CA THR A 21 5.21 3.03 1.47
C THR A 21 5.09 4.20 2.44
N LEU A 22 4.40 4.00 3.57
CA LEU A 22 4.26 5.02 4.61
C LEU A 22 5.61 5.34 5.28
N ILE A 23 6.42 4.32 5.57
CA ILE A 23 7.76 4.51 6.13
C ILE A 23 8.63 5.32 5.17
N THR A 24 8.64 4.97 3.88
CA THR A 24 9.40 5.70 2.86
C THR A 24 8.92 7.13 2.72
N ALA A 25 7.62 7.38 2.72
CA ALA A 25 7.07 8.75 2.69
C ALA A 25 7.48 9.55 3.93
N ALA A 26 7.51 8.93 5.11
CA ALA A 26 7.96 9.58 6.34
C ALA A 26 9.44 9.97 6.26
N ILE A 27 10.32 9.06 5.80
CA ILE A 27 11.75 9.34 5.63
C ILE A 27 11.95 10.41 4.55
N TYR A 28 11.26 10.31 3.41
CA TYR A 28 11.40 11.29 2.33
C TYR A 28 10.90 12.68 2.75
N SER A 29 9.93 12.77 3.66
CA SER A 29 9.47 14.04 4.19
C SER A 29 10.55 14.80 4.98
N THR A 30 11.48 14.10 5.64
CA THR A 30 12.58 14.76 6.35
C THR A 30 13.60 15.34 5.37
N VAL A 31 13.88 14.65 4.27
CA VAL A 31 14.72 15.15 3.17
C VAL A 31 14.09 16.39 2.56
N LEU A 32 12.79 16.34 2.27
CA LEU A 32 12.03 17.47 1.72
C LEU A 32 12.00 18.68 2.67
N SER A 33 12.04 18.43 3.99
CA SER A 33 12.18 19.48 5.01
C SER A 33 13.54 20.17 4.97
N GLN A 34 14.60 19.39 4.80
CA GLN A 34 15.99 19.86 4.89
C GLN A 34 16.40 20.66 3.67
N GLU A 35 15.91 20.27 2.48
CA GLU A 35 16.20 21.00 1.24
C GLU A 35 15.39 22.30 1.09
N GLY A 36 14.44 22.58 1.99
CA GLY A 36 13.74 23.87 2.10
C GLY A 36 12.80 24.22 0.93
N PHE A 37 12.75 23.40 -0.12
CA PHE A 37 12.00 23.68 -1.35
C PHE A 37 11.20 22.45 -1.82
N GLY A 38 9.97 22.68 -2.26
CA GLY A 38 9.22 21.70 -3.05
C GLY A 38 8.21 20.82 -2.32
N TRP A 39 7.73 21.25 -1.14
CA TRP A 39 6.52 20.70 -0.53
C TRP A 39 5.32 21.62 -0.76
N ASP A 40 4.15 21.02 -1.01
CA ASP A 40 2.90 21.73 -1.28
C ASP A 40 2.15 21.99 0.03
N SER A 41 1.80 23.25 0.29
CA SER A 41 1.09 23.66 1.52
C SER A 41 -0.28 23.00 1.66
N ARG A 42 -0.93 22.60 0.56
CA ARG A 42 -2.23 21.91 0.56
C ARG A 42 -2.11 20.48 1.10
N TYR A 43 -0.99 19.82 0.83
CA TYR A 43 -0.77 18.40 1.17
C TYR A 43 0.14 18.21 2.38
N GLY A 44 0.80 19.24 2.88
CA GLY A 44 1.76 19.07 3.96
C GLY A 44 3.08 18.45 3.48
N LEU A 45 4.06 18.43 4.38
CA LEU A 45 5.36 17.83 4.13
C LEU A 45 5.24 16.34 3.81
N PHE A 46 4.54 15.61 4.69
CA PHE A 46 4.29 14.19 4.53
C PHE A 46 3.41 13.87 3.32
N GLY A 47 2.32 14.61 3.09
CA GLY A 47 1.44 14.33 1.96
C GLY A 47 2.11 14.61 0.62
N THR A 48 2.96 15.64 0.53
CA THR A 48 3.77 15.87 -0.67
C THR A 48 4.81 14.76 -0.87
N ALA A 49 5.45 14.30 0.20
CA ALA A 49 6.36 13.17 0.15
C ALA A 49 5.64 11.89 -0.30
N PHE A 50 4.49 11.59 0.28
CA PHE A 50 3.65 10.46 -0.09
C PHE A 50 3.19 10.52 -1.54
N TRP A 51 2.87 11.72 -2.05
CA TRP A 51 2.55 11.91 -3.47
C TRP A 51 3.74 11.61 -4.39
N LYS A 52 4.94 12.05 -4.01
CA LYS A 52 6.15 11.88 -4.82
C LYS A 52 6.67 10.46 -4.85
N VAL A 53 6.72 9.78 -3.70
CA VAL A 53 7.36 8.45 -3.58
C VAL A 53 6.39 7.32 -3.25
N GLY A 54 5.20 7.64 -2.75
CA GLY A 54 4.27 6.65 -2.21
C GLY A 54 3.07 6.31 -3.08
N ILE A 55 2.68 7.16 -4.04
CA ILE A 55 1.43 6.97 -4.79
C ILE A 55 1.39 5.64 -5.57
N VAL A 56 2.48 5.29 -6.26
CA VAL A 56 2.56 4.07 -7.09
C VAL A 56 2.51 2.80 -6.22
N PRO A 57 3.39 2.62 -5.20
CA PRO A 57 3.33 1.44 -4.36
C PRO A 57 2.05 1.38 -3.50
N ALA A 58 1.45 2.52 -3.14
CA ALA A 58 0.15 2.55 -2.48
C ALA A 58 -0.97 2.00 -3.38
N ILE A 59 -1.08 2.44 -4.63
CA ILE A 59 -2.06 1.91 -5.59
C ILE A 59 -1.85 0.40 -5.78
N LEU A 60 -0.60 -0.03 -5.94
CA LEU A 60 -0.28 -1.45 -6.08
C LEU A 60 -0.71 -2.25 -4.85
N SER A 61 -0.47 -1.73 -3.64
CA SER A 61 -0.92 -2.37 -2.40
C SER A 61 -2.45 -2.54 -2.36
N ILE A 62 -3.21 -1.53 -2.80
CA ILE A 62 -4.68 -1.60 -2.85
C ILE A 62 -5.13 -2.67 -3.84
N ILE A 63 -4.52 -2.74 -5.02
CA ILE A 63 -4.83 -3.77 -6.03
C ILE A 63 -4.57 -5.16 -5.45
N LEU A 64 -3.41 -5.38 -4.82
CA LEU A 64 -3.09 -6.67 -4.18
C LEU A 64 -4.10 -7.03 -3.09
N ALA A 65 -4.51 -6.06 -2.27
CA ALA A 65 -5.51 -6.26 -1.23
C ALA A 65 -6.87 -6.68 -1.82
N VAL A 66 -7.36 -5.97 -2.84
CA VAL A 66 -8.64 -6.28 -3.49
C VAL A 66 -8.61 -7.67 -4.13
N VAL A 67 -7.54 -8.01 -4.86
CA VAL A 67 -7.38 -9.34 -5.46
C VAL A 67 -7.28 -10.43 -4.39
N GLY A 68 -6.53 -10.18 -3.31
CA GLY A 68 -6.41 -11.09 -2.18
C GLY A 68 -7.76 -11.38 -1.51
N ILE A 69 -8.55 -10.34 -1.23
CA ILE A 69 -9.92 -10.47 -0.67
C ILE A 69 -10.80 -11.28 -1.63
N GLY A 70 -10.77 -10.97 -2.93
CA GLY A 70 -11.55 -11.69 -3.94
C GLY A 70 -11.23 -13.19 -3.99
N LEU A 71 -9.95 -13.56 -3.92
CA LEU A 71 -9.52 -14.96 -3.90
C LEU A 71 -9.94 -15.69 -2.62
N ILE A 72 -9.84 -15.04 -1.47
CA ILE A 72 -10.31 -15.59 -0.19
C ILE A 72 -11.82 -15.82 -0.26
N GLY A 73 -12.58 -14.80 -0.65
CA GLY A 73 -14.05 -14.88 -0.77
C GLY A 73 -14.50 -15.99 -1.72
N SER A 74 -13.89 -16.08 -2.92
CA SER A 74 -14.16 -17.15 -3.88
C SER A 74 -13.83 -18.54 -3.32
N SER A 75 -12.71 -18.66 -2.58
CA SER A 75 -12.32 -19.93 -1.98
C SER A 75 -13.25 -20.37 -0.85
N LEU A 76 -13.81 -19.43 -0.08
CA LEU A 76 -14.75 -19.73 1.00
C LEU A 76 -16.12 -20.10 0.45
N TYR A 77 -16.61 -19.36 -0.55
CA TYR A 77 -17.89 -19.66 -1.21
C TYR A 77 -17.91 -21.08 -1.81
N ARG A 78 -16.86 -21.46 -2.53
CA ARG A 78 -16.75 -22.80 -3.14
C ARG A 78 -16.60 -23.94 -2.13
N LYS A 79 -16.17 -23.67 -0.88
CA LYS A 79 -16.12 -24.68 0.17
C LYS A 79 -17.50 -24.97 0.78
N LYS A 80 -18.43 -24.01 0.64
CA LYS A 80 -19.77 -24.07 1.24
C LYS A 80 -20.82 -24.72 0.32
N SER A 81 -20.59 -24.68 -1.00
CA SER A 81 -21.36 -25.40 -2.03
C SER A 81 -20.81 -26.80 -2.24
#